data_AF-A0A1Z3HV62-F1
#
_entry.id   AF-A0A1Z3HV62-F1
#
_cell.length_a   1.000
_cell.length_b   1.000
_cell.length_c   1.000
_cell.angle_alpha   90.00
_cell.angle_beta   90.00
_cell.angle_gamma   90.00
#
_symmetry.space_group_name_H-M   'P 1'
#
loop_
_entity.id
_entity.type
_entity.pdbx_description
1 polymer ?
#
loop_
_entity_poly.entity_id
_entity_poly.type
_entity_poly.pdbx_seq_one_letter_code
_entity_poly.pdbx_strand_id
1 'polypeptide(L)' 'MQGQQFWQDRGSAELAVAYQQRLVNLGQAVTVAGQPGRVIGVAGDGRLCVHLDGATREKATLRYLQPGEIHLGYGL' A
#
# COMPACT_ATOMS: atom_id res chain seq x y z
N MET A 1 -13.62 -1.46 22.09
CA MET A 1 -12.56 -2.47 22.35
C MET A 1 -12.55 -3.66 21.40
N GLN A 2 -13.63 -3.95 20.65
CA GLN A 2 -13.70 -5.15 19.80
C GLN A 2 -12.61 -5.24 18.70
N GLY A 3 -12.20 -4.11 18.11
CA GLY A 3 -11.20 -4.11 17.03
C GLY A 3 -9.77 -4.49 17.46
N GLN A 4 -9.34 -4.06 18.65
CA GLN A 4 -8.02 -4.40 19.17
C GLN A 4 -7.92 -5.89 19.50
N GLN A 5 -8.98 -6.45 20.09
CA GLN A 5 -9.03 -7.87 20.43
C GLN A 5 -9.08 -8.74 19.16
N PHE A 6 -9.86 -8.33 18.15
CA PHE A 6 -9.85 -8.98 16.84
C PHE A 6 -8.45 -9.02 16.22
N TRP A 7 -7.70 -7.92 16.29
CA TRP A 7 -6.32 -7.88 15.81
C TRP A 7 -5.38 -8.81 16.60
N GLN A 8 -5.52 -8.87 17.92
CA GLN A 8 -4.73 -9.79 18.74
C GLN A 8 -5.02 -11.26 18.42
N ASP A 9 -6.29 -11.59 18.14
CA ASP A 9 -6.73 -12.96 17.90
C ASP A 9 -6.47 -13.45 16.45
N ARG A 10 -6.60 -12.56 15.46
CA ARG A 10 -6.55 -12.92 14.02
C ARG A 10 -5.31 -12.40 13.28
N GLY A 11 -4.58 -11.47 13.88
CA GLY A 11 -3.43 -10.82 13.27
C GLY A 11 -3.79 -9.79 12.20
N SER A 12 -2.75 -9.14 11.65
CA SER A 12 -2.90 -8.07 10.66
C SER A 12 -3.33 -8.56 9.27
N ALA A 13 -3.04 -9.82 8.93
CA ALA A 13 -3.28 -10.34 7.59
C ALA A 13 -4.76 -10.38 7.22
N GLU A 14 -5.64 -10.82 8.13
CA GLU A 14 -7.09 -10.81 7.89
C GLU A 14 -7.64 -9.38 7.75
N LEU A 15 -7.13 -8.45 8.56
CA LEU A 15 -7.50 -7.04 8.47
C LEU A 15 -7.02 -6.40 7.16
N ALA A 16 -5.84 -6.77 6.67
CA ALA A 16 -5.28 -6.26 5.43
C ALA A 16 -6.15 -6.60 4.21
N VAL A 17 -6.76 -7.79 4.18
CA VAL A 17 -7.69 -8.19 3.10
C VAL A 17 -8.90 -7.26 3.08
N ALA A 18 -9.54 -7.06 4.23
CA ALA A 18 -10.70 -6.16 4.34
C ALA A 18 -10.33 -4.69 4.06
N TYR A 19 -9.13 -4.27 4.48
CA TYR A 19 -8.61 -2.93 4.23
C TYR A 19 -8.34 -2.68 2.75
N GLN A 20 -7.73 -3.65 2.05
CA GLN A 20 -7.43 -3.54 0.62
C GLN A 20 -8.71 -3.31 -0.21
N GLN A 21 -9.83 -3.93 0.15
CA GLN A 21 -11.12 -3.71 -0.52
C GLN A 21 -11.66 -2.28 -0.35
N ARG A 22 -11.19 -1.57 0.68
CA ARG A 22 -11.61 -0.20 1.02
C ARG A 22 -10.54 0.85 0.69
N LEU A 23 -9.42 0.44 0.11
CA LEU A 23 -8.30 1.32 -0.19
C LEU A 23 -8.67 2.28 -1.32
N VAL A 24 -9.04 3.50 -0.96
CA VAL A 24 -9.46 4.53 -1.93
C VAL A 24 -8.36 4.95 -2.90
N ASN A 25 -7.09 4.81 -2.50
CA ASN A 25 -5.94 5.13 -3.35
C ASN A 25 -5.56 3.99 -4.30
N LEU A 26 -6.32 2.90 -4.36
CA LEU A 26 -6.02 1.80 -5.27
C LEU A 26 -6.02 2.32 -6.72
N GLY A 27 -4.95 2.05 -7.46
CA GLY A 27 -4.76 2.55 -8.80
C GLY A 27 -4.30 4.01 -8.89
N GLN A 28 -4.12 4.73 -7.78
CA GLN A 28 -3.61 6.10 -7.78
C GLN A 28 -2.16 6.15 -8.28
N ALA A 29 -1.87 7.12 -9.15
CA ALA A 29 -0.50 7.44 -9.55
C ALA A 29 0.25 8.12 -8.41
N VAL A 30 1.47 7.66 -8.15
CA VAL A 30 2.34 8.17 -7.08
C VAL A 30 3.77 8.32 -7.60
N THR A 31 4.56 9.14 -6.93
CA THR A 31 6.00 9.25 -7.17
C THR A 31 6.73 8.78 -5.92
N VAL A 32 7.56 7.75 -6.04
CA VAL A 32 8.36 7.20 -4.95
C VAL A 32 9.82 7.46 -5.23
N ALA A 33 10.49 8.27 -4.40
CA ALA A 33 11.90 8.63 -4.57
C ALA A 33 12.24 9.16 -6.00
N GLY A 34 11.33 9.94 -6.59
CA GLY A 34 11.49 10.49 -7.94
C GLY A 34 11.08 9.57 -9.08
N GLN A 35 10.70 8.31 -8.80
CA GLN A 35 10.23 7.36 -9.81
C GLN A 35 8.68 7.29 -9.81
N PRO A 36 8.03 7.44 -10.97
CA PRO A 36 6.58 7.28 -11.08
C PRO A 36 6.17 5.82 -10.85
N GLY A 37 4.96 5.64 -10.33
CA GLY A 37 4.37 4.32 -10.12
C GLY A 37 2.89 4.42 -9.78
N ARG A 38 2.31 3.28 -9.41
CA ARG A 38 0.89 3.15 -9.10
C ARG A 38 0.66 2.28 -7.87
N VAL A 39 -0.23 2.72 -6.99
CA VAL A 39 -0.66 1.92 -5.83
C VAL A 39 -1.44 0.70 -6.32
N ILE A 40 -1.03 -0.50 -5.88
CA ILE A 40 -1.68 -1.75 -6.27
C ILE A 40 -2.30 -2.51 -5.08
N GLY A 41 -2.09 -2.05 -3.86
CA GLY A 41 -2.71 -2.65 -2.67
C GLY A 41 -1.89 -2.43 -1.41
N VAL A 42 -2.11 -3.31 -0.44
CA VAL A 42 -1.42 -3.35 0.86
C VAL A 42 -1.06 -4.80 1.17
N ALA A 43 0.12 -5.03 1.73
CA ALA A 43 0.58 -6.34 2.14
C ALA A 43 -0.08 -6.79 3.45
N GLY A 44 -0.02 -8.09 3.77
CA GLY A 44 -0.59 -8.66 5.00
C GLY A 44 -0.01 -8.10 6.30
N ASP A 45 1.15 -7.44 6.23
CA ASP A 45 1.80 -6.72 7.32
C ASP A 45 1.44 -5.23 7.39
N GLY A 46 0.58 -4.74 6.49
CA GLY A 46 0.12 -3.36 6.44
C GLY A 46 0.98 -2.41 5.59
N ARG A 47 2.06 -2.88 4.95
CA ARG A 47 2.86 -2.02 4.06
C ARG A 47 2.15 -1.73 2.75
N LEU A 48 2.28 -0.51 2.24
CA LEU A 48 1.71 -0.11 0.96
C LEU A 48 2.48 -0.76 -0.19
N CYS A 49 1.76 -1.36 -1.14
CA CYS A 49 2.32 -1.97 -2.33
C CYS A 49 2.18 -1.02 -3.52
N VAL A 50 3.30 -0.72 -4.17
CA VAL A 50 3.35 0.13 -5.35
C VAL A 50 4.05 -0.60 -6.48
N HIS A 51 3.50 -0.49 -7.67
CA HIS A 51 4.15 -0.87 -8.90
C HIS A 51 4.89 0.33 -9.46
N LEU A 52 6.22 0.30 -9.46
CA LEU A 52 7.03 1.37 -10.03
C LEU A 52 7.16 1.16 -11.53
N ASP A 53 6.95 2.24 -12.30
CA ASP A 53 7.09 2.22 -13.73
C ASP A 53 8.58 2.07 -14.07
N GLY A 54 8.92 1.00 -14.79
CA GLY A 54 10.27 0.80 -15.31
C GLY A 54 10.54 1.67 -16.53
N ALA A 55 11.81 1.93 -16.84
CA ALA A 55 12.21 2.56 -18.10
C ALA A 55 11.77 1.75 -19.34
N THR A 56 11.50 0.45 -19.16
CA THR A 56 10.89 -0.44 -20.15
C THR A 56 9.71 -1.19 -19.53
N ARG A 57 8.70 -1.55 -20.34
CA ARG A 57 7.48 -2.25 -19.89
C ARG A 57 7.75 -3.55 -19.12
N GLU A 58 8.89 -4.19 -19.36
CA GLU A 58 9.28 -5.46 -18.71
C GLU A 58 9.98 -5.28 -17.36
N LYS A 59 10.34 -4.05 -16.96
CA LYS A 59 11.11 -3.75 -15.73
C LYS A 59 10.28 -3.12 -14.62
N ALA A 60 8.97 -3.26 -14.69
CA ALA A 60 8.12 -2.70 -13.68
C ALA A 60 8.34 -3.46 -12.34
N THR A 61 8.62 -2.71 -11.27
CA THR A 61 9.14 -3.27 -10.01
C THR A 61 8.09 -3.17 -8.92
N LEU A 62 7.80 -4.28 -8.25
CA LEU A 62 6.98 -4.27 -7.04
C LEU A 62 7.81 -3.75 -5.87
N ARG A 63 7.32 -2.71 -5.21
CA ARG A 63 7.94 -2.15 -4.01
C ARG A 63 6.94 -2.09 -2.86
N TYR A 64 7.40 -2.50 -1.68
CA TYR A 64 6.70 -2.32 -0.41
C TYR A 64 7.25 -1.08 0.28
N LEU A 65 6.39 -0.13 0.60
CA LEU A 65 6.79 1.13 1.20
C LEU A 65 6.74 1.08 2.72
N GLN A 66 7.69 1.78 3.34
CA GLN A 66 7.68 2.13 4.74
C GLN A 66 6.88 3.41 4.98
N PRO A 67 6.35 3.61 6.20
CA PRO A 67 5.71 4.85 6.58
C PRO A 67 6.63 6.06 6.33
N GLY A 68 6.07 7.11 5.71
CA GLY A 68 6.79 8.36 5.43
C GLY A 68 7.52 8.40 4.08
N GLU A 69 7.60 7.30 3.33
CA GLU A 69 8.25 7.31 2.01
C GLU A 69 7.44 8.04 0.92
N ILE A 70 6.13 8.21 1.11
CA ILE A 70 5.25 8.96 0.21
C ILE A 70 4.15 9.69 0.97
N HIS A 71 3.54 10.67 0.28
CA HIS A 71 2.29 11.30 0.70
C HIS A 71 1.17 10.85 -0.25
N LEU A 72 0.06 10.36 0.31
CA LEU A 72 -1.12 9.95 -0.45
C LEU A 72 -2.18 11.06 -0.59
N GLY A 73 -1.89 12.27 -0.12
CA GLY A 73 -2.80 13.43 -0.17
C GLY A 73 -3.73 13.58 1.03
N TYR A 74 -3.61 12.72 2.04
CA TYR A 74 -4.28 12.92 3.32
C TYR A 74 -3.59 14.04 4.11
N GLY A 75 -4.36 15.07 4.50
CA GLY A 75 -3.89 16.12 5.41
C GLY A 75 -3.07 17.25 4.75
N LEU A 76 -3.36 17.58 3.49
CA LEU A 76 -2.99 18.86 2.89
C LEU A 76 -3.89 19.99 3.39
#